data_AF-K9WNJ0-F1
#
_entry.id   AF-K9WNJ0-F1
#
_cell.length_a   1.000
_cell.length_b   1.000
_cell.length_c   1.000
_cell.angle_alpha   90.00
_cell.angle_beta   90.00
_cell.angle_gamma   90.00
#
_symmetry.space_group_name_H-M   'P 1'
#
loop_
_entity.id
_entity.type
_entity.pdbx_description
1 polymer ?
#
loop_
_entity_poly.entity_id
_entity_poly.type
_entity_poly.pdbx_seq_one_letter_code
_entity_poly.pdbx_strand_id
1 'polypeptide(L)'
;MASSSPLNFANQDLRNRSFKGQNLNGANFSGCDLRGCDFSHALLQDANFERVKTGQTPRQFIPSVVLALVIGLLSADGFSKMIFGLLGRTPAEGGWSFVIALGVSLAISGIFSGLRVMMRPKSLARRIATIISGATSGALLGFFYGGSTTDNNVQFAIAGAVLGGVLMALICWRVRHPLVAVAVAAAGGVAGYGFAFFTGATAIAYLSAQKLVWGVFWGALSLGYIGLTMNSLILVVREIRHGCGTSFRRADLTNAKFDRAILQNTDFSGALGSNNFEYS
;
A
#
# COMPACT_ATOMS: atom_id res chain seq x y z
N MET A 1 -45.65 -5.81 13.32
CA MET A 1 -44.76 -6.18 12.21
C MET A 1 -44.93 -5.15 11.11
N ALA A 2 -44.04 -4.17 11.00
CA ALA A 2 -44.05 -3.27 9.85
C ALA A 2 -43.45 -4.04 8.67
N SER A 3 -44.27 -4.37 7.68
CA SER A 3 -43.78 -4.76 6.35
C SER A 3 -43.11 -3.54 5.73
N SER A 4 -41.84 -3.32 6.02
CA SER A 4 -41.05 -2.35 5.27
C SER A 4 -40.97 -2.88 3.84
N SER A 5 -41.65 -2.22 2.91
CA SER A 5 -41.54 -2.52 1.48
C SER A 5 -40.05 -2.63 1.10
N PRO A 6 -39.65 -3.61 0.28
CA PRO A 6 -38.26 -3.74 -0.15
C PRO A 6 -37.77 -2.42 -0.74
N LEU A 7 -36.60 -1.97 -0.28
CA LEU A 7 -36.02 -0.69 -0.68
C LEU A 7 -35.79 -0.68 -2.19
N ASN A 8 -36.36 0.31 -2.89
CA ASN A 8 -36.23 0.41 -4.34
C ASN A 8 -35.24 1.51 -4.74
N PHE A 9 -34.10 1.09 -5.29
CA PHE A 9 -33.07 1.96 -5.83
C PHE A 9 -32.94 1.85 -7.35
N ALA A 10 -33.83 1.14 -8.04
CA ALA A 10 -33.65 0.80 -9.44
C ALA A 10 -33.36 2.03 -10.34
N ASN A 11 -32.42 1.86 -11.27
CA ASN A 11 -31.94 2.86 -12.24
C ASN A 11 -31.34 4.14 -11.63
N GLN A 12 -30.94 4.12 -10.35
CA GLN A 12 -30.31 5.27 -9.72
C GLN A 12 -28.79 5.31 -9.95
N ASP A 13 -28.24 6.53 -9.99
CA ASP A 13 -26.80 6.77 -9.89
C ASP A 13 -26.41 6.81 -8.40
N LEU A 14 -25.80 5.72 -7.93
CA LEU A 14 -25.39 5.56 -6.53
C LEU A 14 -23.87 5.63 -6.37
N ARG A 15 -23.14 6.08 -7.40
CA ARG A 15 -21.67 6.06 -7.41
C ARG A 15 -21.08 6.66 -6.14
N ASN A 16 -20.08 5.97 -5.57
CA ASN A 16 -19.35 6.34 -4.36
C ASN A 16 -20.19 6.43 -3.07
N ARG A 17 -21.40 5.87 -3.02
CA ARG A 17 -22.17 5.79 -1.77
C ARG A 17 -21.72 4.64 -0.88
N SER A 18 -21.81 4.86 0.43
CA SER A 18 -21.55 3.81 1.42
C SER A 18 -22.88 3.25 1.93
N PHE A 19 -23.01 1.93 1.79
CA PHE A 19 -24.09 1.09 2.33
C PHE A 19 -23.55 0.11 3.37
N LYS A 20 -22.38 0.43 3.93
CA LYS A 20 -21.65 -0.45 4.83
C LYS A 20 -22.47 -0.82 6.06
N GLY A 21 -22.59 -2.12 6.32
CA GLY A 21 -23.31 -2.65 7.49
C GLY A 21 -24.83 -2.46 7.47
N GLN A 22 -25.40 -1.98 6.36
CA GLN A 22 -26.84 -1.75 6.29
C GLN A 22 -27.61 -3.04 6.03
N ASN A 23 -28.84 -3.10 6.53
CA ASN A 23 -29.79 -4.14 6.16
C ASN A 23 -30.53 -3.71 4.89
N LEU A 24 -30.21 -4.38 3.79
CA LEU A 24 -30.70 -4.13 2.44
C LEU A 24 -31.29 -5.42 1.84
N ASN A 25 -31.79 -6.31 2.70
CA ASN A 25 -32.44 -7.55 2.28
C ASN A 25 -33.64 -7.24 1.36
N GLY A 26 -33.71 -7.93 0.22
CA GLY A 26 -34.72 -7.75 -0.81
C GLY A 26 -34.63 -6.41 -1.56
N ALA A 27 -33.60 -5.58 -1.33
CA ALA A 27 -33.49 -4.29 -1.99
C ALA A 27 -33.28 -4.44 -3.50
N ASN A 28 -33.91 -3.56 -4.28
CA ASN A 28 -33.80 -3.54 -5.74
C ASN A 28 -32.78 -2.50 -6.21
N PHE A 29 -31.62 -2.97 -6.65
CA PHE A 29 -30.55 -2.17 -7.28
C PHE A 29 -30.51 -2.33 -8.80
N SER A 30 -31.52 -2.93 -9.43
CA SER A 30 -31.47 -3.22 -10.86
C SER A 30 -31.19 -1.98 -11.71
N GLY A 31 -30.28 -2.10 -12.69
CA GLY A 31 -29.89 -1.01 -13.59
C GLY A 31 -29.07 0.12 -12.94
N CYS A 32 -28.67 0.02 -11.68
CA CYS A 32 -27.90 1.07 -11.00
C CYS A 32 -26.44 1.18 -11.48
N ASP A 33 -25.89 2.39 -11.39
CA ASP A 33 -24.45 2.61 -11.41
C ASP A 33 -23.89 2.58 -9.97
N LEU A 34 -23.27 1.47 -9.62
CA LEU A 34 -22.73 1.16 -8.29
C LEU A 34 -21.22 1.35 -8.21
N ARG A 35 -20.57 2.00 -9.19
CA ARG A 35 -19.11 2.19 -9.18
C ARG A 35 -18.66 2.94 -7.92
N GLY A 36 -17.67 2.39 -7.23
CA GLY A 36 -17.11 2.95 -6.00
C GLY A 36 -17.98 2.80 -4.76
N CYS A 37 -19.10 2.05 -4.81
CA CYS A 37 -19.94 1.83 -3.64
C CYS A 37 -19.30 0.88 -2.61
N ASP A 38 -19.55 1.13 -1.33
CA ASP A 38 -19.11 0.24 -0.25
C ASP A 38 -20.32 -0.48 0.39
N PHE A 39 -20.50 -1.76 0.05
CA PHE A 39 -21.47 -2.68 0.64
C PHE A 39 -20.81 -3.61 1.68
N SER A 40 -19.62 -3.27 2.19
CA SER A 40 -18.94 -4.14 3.15
C SER A 40 -19.84 -4.40 4.37
N HIS A 41 -19.91 -5.66 4.81
CA HIS A 41 -20.75 -6.08 5.95
C HIS A 41 -22.26 -5.84 5.79
N ALA A 42 -22.76 -5.48 4.61
CA ALA A 42 -24.19 -5.30 4.38
C ALA A 42 -24.93 -6.65 4.32
N LEU A 43 -26.19 -6.66 4.76
CA LEU A 43 -27.11 -7.78 4.54
C LEU A 43 -27.85 -7.53 3.23
N LEU A 44 -27.65 -8.39 2.25
CA LEU A 44 -28.14 -8.25 0.88
C LEU A 44 -28.84 -9.54 0.40
N GLN A 45 -29.46 -10.25 1.34
CA GLN A 45 -30.20 -11.48 1.06
C GLN A 45 -31.34 -11.15 0.09
N ASP A 46 -31.49 -11.94 -0.96
CA ASP A 46 -32.51 -11.76 -2.00
C ASP A 46 -32.48 -10.39 -2.72
N ALA A 47 -31.37 -9.63 -2.61
CA ALA A 47 -31.23 -8.34 -3.28
C ALA A 47 -31.10 -8.50 -4.81
N ASN A 48 -31.68 -7.57 -5.56
CA ASN A 48 -31.64 -7.57 -7.02
C ASN A 48 -30.56 -6.63 -7.56
N PHE A 49 -29.48 -7.18 -8.13
CA PHE A 49 -28.40 -6.49 -8.82
C PHE A 49 -28.40 -6.75 -10.34
N GLU A 50 -29.55 -7.02 -10.95
CA GLU A 50 -29.63 -7.17 -12.41
C GLU A 50 -29.15 -5.93 -13.15
N ARG A 51 -28.36 -6.10 -14.21
CA ARG A 51 -27.88 -5.00 -15.09
C ARG A 51 -27.09 -3.88 -14.37
N VAL A 52 -26.58 -4.12 -13.16
CA VAL A 52 -25.78 -3.10 -12.47
C VAL A 52 -24.42 -2.91 -13.10
N LYS A 53 -23.85 -1.72 -12.94
CA LYS A 53 -22.46 -1.42 -13.29
C LYS A 53 -21.65 -1.22 -12.03
N THR A 54 -20.70 -2.11 -11.74
CA THR A 54 -19.76 -1.95 -10.65
C THR A 54 -18.37 -1.58 -11.18
N GLY A 55 -17.49 -1.08 -10.31
CA GLY A 55 -16.13 -0.72 -10.67
C GLY A 55 -15.63 0.53 -10.02
N GLN A 56 -14.65 1.16 -10.65
CA GLN A 56 -13.97 2.33 -10.08
C GLN A 56 -14.57 3.63 -10.61
N THR A 57 -14.47 4.68 -9.81
CA THR A 57 -14.73 6.04 -10.28
C THR A 57 -13.44 6.87 -10.28
N PRO A 58 -13.29 7.84 -11.20
CA PRO A 58 -12.14 8.75 -11.17
C PRO A 58 -11.98 9.46 -9.83
N ARG A 59 -13.11 9.74 -9.14
CA ARG A 59 -13.14 10.42 -7.85
C ARG A 59 -12.43 9.64 -6.73
N GLN A 60 -12.41 8.31 -6.78
CA GLN A 60 -11.68 7.49 -5.79
C GLN A 60 -10.29 7.09 -6.29
N PHE A 61 -10.14 6.92 -7.60
CA PHE A 61 -8.88 6.52 -8.21
C PHE A 61 -7.82 7.63 -8.19
N ILE A 62 -8.18 8.84 -8.61
CA ILE A 62 -7.27 10.00 -8.69
C ILE A 62 -6.60 10.30 -7.33
N PRO A 63 -7.33 10.46 -6.20
CA PRO A 63 -6.67 10.78 -4.93
C PRO A 63 -5.73 9.68 -4.45
N SER A 64 -6.01 8.41 -4.77
CA SER A 64 -5.14 7.29 -4.42
C SER A 64 -3.83 7.30 -5.21
N VAL A 65 -3.90 7.64 -6.50
CA VAL A 65 -2.71 7.83 -7.34
C VAL A 65 -1.92 9.06 -6.89
N VAL A 66 -2.59 10.20 -6.64
CA VAL A 66 -1.95 11.42 -6.15
C VAL A 66 -1.25 11.16 -4.81
N LEU A 67 -1.90 10.45 -3.88
CA LEU A 67 -1.30 10.08 -2.61
C LEU A 67 -0.03 9.25 -2.81
N ALA A 68 -0.07 8.23 -3.68
CA ALA A 68 1.09 7.40 -3.97
C ALA A 68 2.25 8.22 -4.55
N LEU A 69 1.96 9.14 -5.47
CA LEU A 69 2.95 10.02 -6.08
C LEU A 69 3.55 11.00 -5.08
N VAL A 70 2.72 11.67 -4.26
CA VAL A 70 3.18 12.61 -3.24
C VAL A 70 4.09 11.90 -2.23
N ILE A 71 3.68 10.73 -1.73
CA ILE A 71 4.49 9.95 -0.78
C ILE A 71 5.77 9.46 -1.44
N GLY A 72 5.70 8.99 -2.69
CA GLY A 72 6.87 8.58 -3.45
C GLY A 72 7.87 9.73 -3.63
N LEU A 73 7.40 10.92 -3.99
CA LEU A 73 8.25 12.10 -4.19
C LEU A 73 8.87 12.61 -2.87
N LEU A 74 8.09 12.69 -1.80
CA LEU A 74 8.60 13.06 -0.47
C LEU A 74 9.64 12.05 0.02
N SER A 75 9.37 10.76 -0.19
CA SER A 75 10.32 9.70 0.17
C SER A 75 11.60 9.79 -0.67
N ALA A 76 11.46 10.05 -1.98
CA ALA A 76 12.59 10.18 -2.88
C ALA A 76 13.47 11.38 -2.54
N ASP A 77 12.86 12.53 -2.21
CA ASP A 77 13.59 13.73 -1.80
C ASP A 77 14.40 13.47 -0.52
N GLY A 78 13.76 12.95 0.53
CA GLY A 78 14.45 12.68 1.80
C GLY A 78 15.53 11.60 1.67
N PHE A 79 15.21 10.47 1.02
CA PHE A 79 16.15 9.35 0.92
C PHE A 79 17.33 9.68 0.02
N SER A 80 17.11 10.37 -1.11
CA SER A 80 18.22 10.75 -2.01
C SER A 80 19.21 11.67 -1.30
N LYS A 81 18.73 12.71 -0.61
CA LYS A 81 19.60 13.64 0.15
C LYS A 81 20.39 12.92 1.25
N MET A 82 19.75 12.00 1.98
CA MET A 82 20.45 11.19 2.98
C MET A 82 21.51 10.28 2.37
N ILE A 83 21.20 9.61 1.26
CA ILE A 83 22.15 8.73 0.58
C ILE A 83 23.36 9.53 0.07
N PHE A 84 23.14 10.62 -0.67
CA PHE A 84 24.23 11.43 -1.21
C PHE A 84 25.06 12.12 -0.14
N GLY A 85 24.46 12.52 1.00
CA GLY A 85 25.20 13.08 2.12
C GLY A 85 26.15 12.08 2.83
N LEU A 86 25.91 10.77 2.64
CA LEU A 86 26.64 9.69 3.30
C LEU A 86 27.52 8.86 2.36
N LEU A 87 27.37 9.03 1.04
CA LEU A 87 28.22 8.38 0.03
C LEU A 87 29.68 8.82 0.19
N GLY A 88 30.60 7.87 0.10
CA GLY A 88 32.05 8.13 0.13
C GLY A 88 32.66 8.31 1.52
N ARG A 89 31.87 8.27 2.59
CA ARG A 89 32.41 8.21 3.96
C ARG A 89 33.24 6.94 4.16
N THR A 90 34.19 6.97 5.08
CA THR A 90 35.03 5.81 5.40
C THR A 90 34.84 5.36 6.86
N PRO A 91 35.18 4.10 7.21
CA PRO A 91 35.06 3.60 8.58
C PRO A 91 35.87 4.37 9.63
N ALA A 92 36.89 5.12 9.21
CA ALA A 92 37.74 5.92 10.08
C ALA A 92 37.13 7.29 10.41
N GLU A 93 36.12 7.73 9.65
CA GLU A 93 35.48 9.03 9.83
C GLU A 93 34.29 8.98 10.80
N GLY A 94 34.12 10.06 11.56
CA GLY A 94 32.92 10.29 12.34
C GLY A 94 31.68 10.30 11.43
N GLY A 95 30.75 9.37 11.67
CA GLY A 95 29.49 9.24 10.93
C GLY A 95 29.31 7.96 10.13
N TRP A 96 30.30 7.06 10.11
CA TRP A 96 30.15 5.73 9.50
C TRP A 96 28.98 4.91 10.09
N SER A 97 28.69 5.11 11.38
CA SER A 97 27.52 4.52 12.04
C SER A 97 26.20 4.91 11.37
N PHE A 98 26.07 6.15 10.87
CA PHE A 98 24.89 6.60 10.14
C PHE A 98 24.77 5.97 8.76
N VAL A 99 25.90 5.70 8.09
CA VAL A 99 25.92 4.96 6.80
C VAL A 99 25.33 3.56 7.00
N ILE A 100 25.78 2.85 8.03
CA ILE A 100 25.29 1.51 8.36
C ILE A 100 23.80 1.58 8.75
N ALA A 101 23.42 2.52 9.62
CA ALA A 101 22.04 2.66 10.08
C ALA A 101 21.07 2.97 8.91
N LEU A 102 21.46 3.87 8.00
CA LEU A 102 20.68 4.18 6.80
C LEU A 102 20.56 2.96 5.89
N GLY A 103 21.69 2.29 5.60
CA GLY A 103 21.71 1.10 4.74
C GLY A 103 20.81 -0.01 5.27
N VAL A 104 20.91 -0.33 6.57
CA VAL A 104 20.07 -1.34 7.22
C VAL A 104 18.59 -0.94 7.20
N SER A 105 18.27 0.33 7.45
CA SER A 105 16.89 0.81 7.47
C SER A 105 16.24 0.78 6.08
N LEU A 106 16.97 1.19 5.04
CA LEU A 106 16.52 1.12 3.65
C LEU A 106 16.34 -0.35 3.20
N ALA A 107 17.28 -1.22 3.58
CA ALA A 107 17.24 -2.65 3.33
C ALA A 107 15.97 -3.31 3.90
N ILE A 108 15.74 -3.13 5.20
CA ILE A 108 14.56 -3.67 5.90
C ILE A 108 13.29 -3.14 5.24
N SER A 109 13.20 -1.82 5.03
CA SER A 109 12.02 -1.23 4.41
C SER A 109 11.72 -1.81 3.03
N GLY A 110 12.74 -1.92 2.18
CA GLY A 110 12.64 -2.46 0.82
C GLY A 110 12.26 -3.94 0.77
N ILE A 111 12.89 -4.78 1.60
CA ILE A 111 12.60 -6.22 1.69
C ILE A 111 11.15 -6.45 2.09
N PHE A 112 10.73 -5.87 3.21
CA PHE A 112 9.37 -6.07 3.70
C PHE A 112 8.35 -5.44 2.77
N SER A 113 8.70 -4.38 2.04
CA SER A 113 7.82 -3.83 1.01
C SER A 113 7.64 -4.80 -0.17
N GLY A 114 8.75 -5.27 -0.75
CA GLY A 114 8.74 -6.11 -1.95
C GLY A 114 8.20 -7.52 -1.72
N LEU A 115 8.49 -8.15 -0.57
CA LEU A 115 8.02 -9.50 -0.26
C LEU A 115 6.50 -9.58 -0.02
N ARG A 116 5.82 -8.46 0.24
CA ARG A 116 4.36 -8.44 0.46
C ARG A 116 3.56 -8.97 -0.73
N VAL A 117 4.09 -8.86 -1.95
CA VAL A 117 3.45 -9.40 -3.16
C VAL A 117 3.36 -10.93 -3.12
N MET A 118 4.37 -11.59 -2.53
CA MET A 118 4.47 -13.06 -2.47
C MET A 118 3.65 -13.63 -1.31
N MET A 119 3.26 -12.80 -0.34
CA MET A 119 2.52 -13.23 0.84
C MET A 119 1.02 -13.36 0.55
N ARG A 120 0.39 -14.40 1.11
CA ARG A 120 -1.05 -14.61 1.00
C ARG A 120 -1.83 -13.37 1.45
N PRO A 121 -2.89 -12.97 0.72
CA PRO A 121 -3.74 -11.87 1.12
C PRO A 121 -4.37 -12.16 2.49
N LYS A 122 -4.46 -11.13 3.35
CA LYS A 122 -5.00 -11.21 4.73
C LYS A 122 -4.19 -12.07 5.72
N SER A 123 -2.99 -12.54 5.36
CA SER A 123 -2.10 -13.25 6.30
C SER A 123 -1.53 -12.33 7.37
N LEU A 124 -1.27 -12.89 8.56
CA LEU A 124 -0.59 -12.18 9.65
C LEU A 124 0.83 -11.76 9.23
N ALA A 125 1.52 -12.57 8.42
CA ALA A 125 2.82 -12.24 7.84
C ALA A 125 2.79 -10.95 7.00
N ARG A 126 1.81 -10.80 6.10
CA ARG A 126 1.66 -9.57 5.30
C ARG A 126 1.40 -8.35 6.19
N ARG A 127 0.67 -8.53 7.29
CA ARG A 127 0.39 -7.46 8.25
C ARG A 127 1.65 -7.03 9.00
N ILE A 128 2.44 -7.98 9.49
CA ILE A 128 3.72 -7.67 10.12
C ILE A 128 4.63 -6.94 9.11
N ALA A 129 4.71 -7.44 7.87
CA ALA A 129 5.52 -6.81 6.82
C ALA A 129 5.09 -5.37 6.52
N THR A 130 3.76 -5.08 6.49
CA THR A 130 3.27 -3.70 6.33
C THR A 130 3.68 -2.80 7.50
N ILE A 131 3.64 -3.32 8.74
CA ILE A 131 3.98 -2.53 9.92
C ILE A 131 5.49 -2.26 9.95
N ILE A 132 6.32 -3.27 9.68
CA ILE A 132 7.78 -3.11 9.68
C ILE A 132 8.19 -2.11 8.59
N SER A 133 7.77 -2.33 7.34
CA SER A 133 8.10 -1.43 6.22
C SER A 133 7.58 0.00 6.45
N GLY A 134 6.37 0.13 7.01
CA GLY A 134 5.79 1.43 7.36
C GLY A 134 6.58 2.12 8.48
N ALA A 135 6.94 1.40 9.54
CA ALA A 135 7.71 1.92 10.67
C ALA A 135 9.12 2.34 10.24
N THR A 136 9.83 1.52 9.46
CA THR A 136 11.17 1.87 8.98
C THR A 136 11.14 3.05 8.01
N SER A 137 10.15 3.11 7.10
CA SER A 137 10.00 4.27 6.21
C SER A 137 9.65 5.54 6.99
N GLY A 138 8.75 5.42 7.98
CA GLY A 138 8.39 6.52 8.87
C GLY A 138 9.56 7.01 9.72
N ALA A 139 10.38 6.10 10.22
CA ALA A 139 11.58 6.45 10.98
C ALA A 139 12.63 7.15 10.11
N LEU A 140 12.84 6.69 8.87
CA LEU A 140 13.74 7.34 7.92
C LEU A 140 13.30 8.78 7.58
N LEU A 141 12.01 8.97 7.28
CA LEU A 141 11.49 10.30 6.99
C LEU A 141 11.47 11.19 8.24
N GLY A 142 11.11 10.63 9.40
CA GLY A 142 11.15 11.33 10.68
C GLY A 142 12.56 11.77 11.06
N PHE A 143 13.57 10.93 10.81
CA PHE A 143 14.97 11.29 11.01
C PHE A 143 15.37 12.48 10.13
N PHE A 144 15.07 12.38 8.83
CA PHE A 144 15.43 13.41 7.87
C PHE A 144 14.77 14.76 8.18
N TYR A 145 13.43 14.78 8.26
CA TYR A 145 12.69 16.03 8.44
C TYR A 145 12.81 16.59 9.86
N GLY A 146 12.98 15.73 10.88
CA GLY A 146 13.25 16.16 12.25
C GLY A 146 14.62 16.81 12.40
N GLY A 147 15.64 16.30 11.69
CA GLY A 147 16.97 16.91 11.66
C GLY A 147 17.04 18.18 10.81
N SER A 148 16.46 18.14 9.60
CA SER A 148 16.60 19.23 8.62
C SER A 148 15.93 20.54 9.03
N THR A 149 14.93 20.47 9.92
CA THR A 149 14.21 21.65 10.43
C THR A 149 14.86 22.27 11.66
N THR A 150 15.86 21.61 12.26
CA THR A 150 16.46 22.01 13.53
C THR A 150 17.98 22.17 13.40
N ASP A 151 18.43 22.85 12.35
CA ASP A 151 19.85 23.10 12.04
C ASP A 151 20.74 21.84 12.07
N ASN A 152 20.18 20.69 11.68
CA ASN A 152 20.83 19.37 11.69
C ASN A 152 21.26 18.87 13.09
N ASN A 153 20.53 19.26 14.14
CA ASN A 153 20.74 18.73 15.47
C ASN A 153 20.37 17.23 15.56
N VAL A 154 21.35 16.40 15.93
CA VAL A 154 21.24 14.93 16.00
C VAL A 154 20.17 14.48 16.99
N GLN A 155 19.96 15.18 18.10
CA GLN A 155 18.96 14.79 19.11
C GLN A 155 17.54 14.87 18.55
N PHE A 156 17.24 15.95 17.81
CA PHE A 156 15.94 16.12 17.16
C PHE A 156 15.73 15.17 15.98
N ALA A 157 16.79 14.82 15.25
CA ALA A 157 16.73 13.80 14.22
C ALA A 157 16.38 12.42 14.80
N ILE A 158 17.03 12.01 15.90
CA ILE A 158 16.72 10.74 16.58
C ILE A 158 15.30 10.75 17.14
N ALA A 159 14.87 11.84 17.79
CA ALA A 159 13.51 11.98 18.28
C ALA A 159 12.49 11.88 17.14
N GLY A 160 12.76 12.57 16.01
CA GLY A 160 11.95 12.49 14.80
C GLY A 160 11.86 11.08 14.23
N ALA A 161 12.95 10.33 14.24
CA ALA A 161 12.97 8.93 13.79
C ALA A 161 12.09 8.02 14.66
N VAL A 162 12.21 8.16 15.99
CA VAL A 162 11.40 7.37 16.93
C VAL A 162 9.92 7.71 16.78
N LEU A 163 9.58 9.01 16.75
CA LEU A 163 8.20 9.46 16.58
C LEU A 163 7.63 9.01 15.24
N GLY A 164 8.36 9.23 14.13
CA GLY A 164 7.93 8.82 12.79
C GLY A 164 7.71 7.32 12.67
N GLY A 165 8.62 6.51 13.24
CA GLY A 165 8.50 5.06 13.24
C GLY A 165 7.32 4.56 14.07
N VAL A 166 7.15 5.06 15.30
CA VAL A 166 6.04 4.68 16.19
C VAL A 166 4.70 5.12 15.61
N LEU A 167 4.59 6.35 15.12
CA LEU A 167 3.36 6.86 14.49
C LEU A 167 2.98 6.00 13.28
N MET A 168 3.93 5.69 12.38
CA MET A 168 3.64 4.85 11.23
C MET A 168 3.28 3.41 11.63
N ALA A 169 3.92 2.84 12.65
CA ALA A 169 3.56 1.53 13.18
C ALA A 169 2.12 1.51 13.73
N LEU A 170 1.75 2.53 14.50
CA LEU A 170 0.40 2.70 15.06
C LEU A 170 -0.65 2.91 13.98
N ILE A 171 -0.37 3.72 12.96
CA ILE A 171 -1.27 3.93 11.82
C ILE A 171 -1.48 2.60 11.09
N CYS A 172 -0.41 1.85 10.79
CA CYS A 172 -0.50 0.55 10.13
C CYS A 172 -1.24 -0.50 10.97
N TRP A 173 -1.13 -0.44 12.30
CA TRP A 173 -1.90 -1.30 13.18
C TRP A 173 -3.38 -0.93 13.16
N ARG A 174 -3.69 0.35 13.40
CA ARG A 174 -5.02 0.84 13.78
C ARG A 174 -5.93 1.10 12.57
N VAL A 175 -5.37 1.58 11.47
CA VAL A 175 -6.10 2.01 10.28
C VAL A 175 -6.04 0.91 9.22
N ARG A 176 -7.19 0.29 8.94
CA ARG A 176 -7.33 -0.77 7.92
C ARG A 176 -7.82 -0.21 6.58
N HIS A 177 -7.20 0.88 6.12
CA HIS A 177 -7.60 1.56 4.89
C HIS A 177 -6.62 1.23 3.74
N PRO A 178 -7.10 0.97 2.50
CA PRO A 178 -6.23 0.66 1.37
C PRO A 178 -5.18 1.75 1.09
N LEU A 179 -5.52 3.02 1.35
CA LEU A 179 -4.58 4.15 1.20
C LEU A 179 -3.31 3.99 2.07
N VAL A 180 -3.41 3.39 3.26
CA VAL A 180 -2.23 3.14 4.10
C VAL A 180 -1.34 2.08 3.46
N ALA A 181 -1.92 1.03 2.88
CA ALA A 181 -1.16 0.02 2.17
C ALA A 181 -0.45 0.61 0.94
N VAL A 182 -1.14 1.48 0.19
CA VAL A 182 -0.57 2.22 -0.95
C VAL A 182 0.58 3.12 -0.50
N ALA A 183 0.38 3.91 0.56
CA ALA A 183 1.39 4.79 1.15
C ALA A 183 2.67 4.02 1.53
N VAL A 184 2.51 2.93 2.28
CA VAL A 184 3.65 2.11 2.74
C VAL A 184 4.32 1.40 1.56
N ALA A 185 3.59 0.96 0.56
CA ALA A 185 4.17 0.35 -0.65
C ALA A 185 4.91 1.36 -1.53
N ALA A 186 4.44 2.60 -1.61
CA ALA A 186 5.14 3.68 -2.29
C ALA A 186 6.45 4.02 -1.56
N ALA A 187 6.37 4.35 -0.27
CA ALA A 187 7.55 4.70 0.53
C ALA A 187 8.58 3.56 0.62
N GLY A 188 8.11 2.32 0.88
CA GLY A 188 8.97 1.14 0.93
C GLY A 188 9.58 0.77 -0.43
N GLY A 189 8.87 1.01 -1.53
CA GLY A 189 9.40 0.84 -2.89
C GLY A 189 10.53 1.83 -3.18
N VAL A 190 10.37 3.10 -2.81
CA VAL A 190 11.42 4.11 -2.93
C VAL A 190 12.60 3.80 -2.01
N ALA A 191 12.36 3.32 -0.79
CA ALA A 191 13.43 2.87 0.11
C ALA A 191 14.23 1.69 -0.48
N GLY A 192 13.54 0.71 -1.05
CA GLY A 192 14.18 -0.42 -1.75
C GLY A 192 15.02 0.04 -2.94
N TYR A 193 14.55 1.05 -3.68
CA TYR A 193 15.31 1.63 -4.80
C TYR A 193 16.53 2.39 -4.30
N GLY A 194 16.38 3.16 -3.22
CA GLY A 194 17.48 3.82 -2.54
C GLY A 194 18.56 2.84 -2.09
N PHE A 195 18.16 1.68 -1.54
CA PHE A 195 19.12 0.62 -1.18
C PHE A 195 19.78 -0.03 -2.40
N ALA A 196 19.03 -0.30 -3.47
CA ALA A 196 19.60 -0.80 -4.73
C ALA A 196 20.64 0.17 -5.29
N PHE A 197 20.33 1.47 -5.30
CA PHE A 197 21.25 2.51 -5.73
C PHE A 197 22.49 2.56 -4.83
N PHE A 198 22.32 2.55 -3.50
CA PHE A 198 23.42 2.58 -2.54
C PHE A 198 24.36 1.38 -2.73
N THR A 199 23.81 0.16 -2.81
CA THR A 199 24.60 -1.05 -3.03
C THR A 199 25.22 -1.11 -4.42
N GLY A 200 24.53 -0.63 -5.46
CA GLY A 200 25.07 -0.49 -6.81
C GLY A 200 26.26 0.47 -6.87
N ALA A 201 26.18 1.63 -6.19
CA ALA A 201 27.29 2.56 -6.08
C ALA A 201 28.50 1.93 -5.37
N THR A 202 28.26 1.21 -4.27
CA THR A 202 29.34 0.47 -3.59
C THR A 202 29.95 -0.63 -4.47
N ALA A 203 29.13 -1.34 -5.25
CA ALA A 203 29.60 -2.37 -6.18
C ALA A 203 30.57 -1.78 -7.21
N ILE A 204 30.20 -0.66 -7.83
CA ILE A 204 31.03 0.05 -8.81
C ILE A 204 32.36 0.47 -8.16
N ALA A 205 32.33 1.04 -6.95
CA ALA A 205 33.54 1.44 -6.24
C ALA A 205 34.50 0.27 -6.00
N TYR A 206 33.99 -0.90 -5.61
CA TYR A 206 34.82 -2.10 -5.43
C TYR A 206 35.35 -2.67 -6.75
N LEU A 207 34.54 -2.66 -7.81
CA LEU A 207 34.97 -3.09 -9.15
C LEU A 207 36.08 -2.18 -9.71
N SER A 208 35.95 -0.86 -9.55
CA SER A 208 36.99 0.10 -9.93
C SER A 208 38.29 -0.09 -9.14
N ALA A 209 38.20 -0.53 -7.88
CA ALA A 209 39.35 -0.87 -7.05
C ALA A 209 39.92 -2.29 -7.31
N GLN A 210 39.54 -2.94 -8.42
CA GLN A 210 39.97 -4.31 -8.78
C GLN A 210 39.60 -5.39 -7.75
N LYS A 211 38.64 -5.11 -6.85
CA LYS A 211 38.14 -6.07 -5.84
C LYS A 211 36.91 -6.80 -6.38
N LEU A 212 37.13 -7.71 -7.33
CA LEU A 212 36.08 -8.34 -8.12
C LEU A 212 35.04 -9.10 -7.27
N VAL A 213 35.47 -9.89 -6.28
CA VAL A 213 34.58 -10.69 -5.42
C VAL A 213 33.54 -9.81 -4.70
N TRP A 214 34.00 -8.72 -4.07
CA TRP A 214 33.12 -7.80 -3.36
C TRP A 214 32.25 -6.98 -4.32
N GLY A 215 32.81 -6.57 -5.46
CA GLY A 215 32.05 -5.89 -6.50
C GLY A 215 30.87 -6.72 -7.03
N VAL A 216 31.12 -7.99 -7.33
CA VAL A 216 30.08 -8.93 -7.79
C VAL A 216 29.05 -9.19 -6.69
N PHE A 217 29.47 -9.35 -5.44
CA PHE A 217 28.56 -9.54 -4.30
C PHE A 217 27.57 -8.37 -4.16
N TRP A 218 28.09 -7.13 -4.10
CA TRP A 218 27.25 -5.94 -3.98
C TRP A 218 26.40 -5.69 -5.23
N GLY A 219 26.91 -6.02 -6.42
CA GLY A 219 26.16 -5.95 -7.67
C GLY A 219 24.97 -6.91 -7.72
N ALA A 220 25.18 -8.17 -7.30
CA ALA A 220 24.11 -9.15 -7.19
C ALA A 220 23.05 -8.73 -6.15
N LEU A 221 23.48 -8.16 -5.02
CA LEU A 221 22.58 -7.64 -4.00
C LEU A 221 21.72 -6.48 -4.55
N SER A 222 22.32 -5.54 -5.28
CA SER A 222 21.61 -4.44 -5.96
C SER A 222 20.54 -4.96 -6.92
N LEU A 223 20.89 -5.92 -7.79
CA LEU A 223 19.94 -6.52 -8.74
C LEU A 223 18.77 -7.21 -8.03
N GLY A 224 19.03 -7.92 -6.93
CA GLY A 224 17.98 -8.50 -6.10
C GLY A 224 17.02 -7.45 -5.56
N TYR A 225 17.53 -6.30 -5.11
CA TYR A 225 16.69 -5.20 -4.66
C TYR A 225 15.92 -4.52 -5.79
N ILE A 226 16.47 -4.40 -7.00
CA ILE A 226 15.70 -3.94 -8.17
C ILE A 226 14.50 -4.87 -8.43
N GLY A 227 14.66 -6.19 -8.28
CA GLY A 227 13.53 -7.12 -8.35
C GLY A 227 12.47 -6.85 -7.26
N LEU A 228 12.90 -6.59 -6.03
CA LEU A 228 12.01 -6.26 -4.92
C LEU A 228 11.29 -4.91 -5.10
N THR A 229 11.93 -3.91 -5.70
CA THR A 229 11.29 -2.62 -5.99
C THR A 229 10.22 -2.76 -7.04
N MET A 230 10.46 -3.55 -8.09
CA MET A 230 9.44 -3.86 -9.10
C MET A 230 8.23 -4.55 -8.45
N ASN A 231 8.45 -5.51 -7.56
CA ASN A 231 7.37 -6.13 -6.78
C ASN A 231 6.60 -5.10 -5.93
N SER A 232 7.30 -4.13 -5.34
CA SER A 232 6.68 -3.05 -4.57
C SER A 232 5.83 -2.12 -5.45
N LEU A 233 6.27 -1.80 -6.67
CA LEU A 233 5.50 -0.98 -7.61
C LEU A 233 4.26 -1.71 -8.12
N ILE A 234 4.38 -3.00 -8.43
CA ILE A 234 3.23 -3.85 -8.77
C ILE A 234 2.23 -3.86 -7.61
N LEU A 235 2.71 -3.92 -6.36
CA LEU A 235 1.87 -3.85 -5.18
C LEU A 235 1.09 -2.53 -5.09
N VAL A 236 1.74 -1.39 -5.33
CA VAL A 236 1.08 -0.06 -5.33
C VAL A 236 -0.08 -0.05 -6.32
N VAL A 237 0.16 -0.44 -7.57
CA VAL A 237 -0.89 -0.48 -8.60
C VAL A 237 -2.01 -1.43 -8.22
N ARG A 238 -1.67 -2.60 -7.67
CA ARG A 238 -2.64 -3.60 -7.23
C ARG A 238 -3.51 -3.10 -6.07
N GLU A 239 -2.93 -2.43 -5.07
CA GLU A 239 -3.66 -1.88 -3.93
C GLU A 239 -4.57 -0.71 -4.36
N ILE A 240 -4.13 0.14 -5.30
CA ILE A 240 -4.99 1.19 -5.88
C ILE A 240 -6.17 0.56 -6.65
N ARG A 241 -5.91 -0.48 -7.45
CA ARG A 241 -6.97 -1.18 -8.18
C ARG A 241 -7.98 -1.82 -7.22
N HIS A 242 -7.54 -2.63 -6.26
CA HIS A 242 -8.48 -3.28 -5.34
C HIS A 242 -9.11 -2.34 -4.30
N GLY A 243 -8.46 -1.21 -3.97
CA GLY A 243 -8.92 -0.29 -2.94
C GLY A 243 -9.98 0.73 -3.38
N CYS A 244 -10.15 0.96 -4.68
CA CYS A 244 -10.99 2.04 -5.23
C CYS A 244 -12.20 1.54 -6.05
N GLY A 245 -12.59 0.27 -5.86
CA GLY A 245 -13.71 -0.36 -6.56
C GLY A 245 -14.96 -0.54 -5.69
N THR A 246 -16.02 -1.09 -6.29
CA THR A 246 -17.21 -1.51 -5.54
C THR A 246 -16.86 -2.67 -4.62
N SER A 247 -17.20 -2.58 -3.33
CA SER A 247 -16.85 -3.60 -2.34
C SER A 247 -18.08 -4.30 -1.77
N PHE A 248 -18.11 -5.63 -1.83
CA PHE A 248 -19.06 -6.51 -1.16
C PHE A 248 -18.39 -7.35 -0.06
N ARG A 249 -17.28 -6.86 0.51
CA ARG A 249 -16.51 -7.60 1.51
C ARG A 249 -17.37 -8.00 2.70
N ARG A 250 -17.44 -9.30 2.99
CA ARG A 250 -18.23 -9.83 4.11
C ARG A 250 -19.70 -9.44 4.06
N ALA A 251 -20.22 -9.12 2.89
CA ALA A 251 -21.65 -8.96 2.69
C ALA A 251 -22.33 -10.33 2.63
N ASP A 252 -23.59 -10.38 3.04
CA ASP A 252 -24.41 -11.58 2.84
C ASP A 252 -25.19 -11.45 1.53
N LEU A 253 -24.71 -12.13 0.49
CA LEU A 253 -25.30 -12.15 -0.86
C LEU A 253 -26.11 -13.42 -1.11
N THR A 254 -26.59 -14.09 -0.06
CA THR A 254 -27.40 -15.30 -0.21
C THR A 254 -28.62 -14.99 -1.10
N ASN A 255 -28.78 -15.74 -2.19
CA ASN A 255 -29.82 -15.56 -3.22
C ASN A 255 -29.84 -14.20 -3.94
N ALA A 256 -28.77 -13.40 -3.86
CA ALA A 256 -28.70 -12.15 -4.62
C ALA A 256 -28.61 -12.43 -6.13
N LYS A 257 -29.34 -11.63 -6.94
CA LYS A 257 -29.39 -11.79 -8.41
C LYS A 257 -28.43 -10.84 -9.09
N PHE A 258 -27.57 -11.33 -9.97
CA PHE A 258 -26.60 -10.52 -10.73
C PHE A 258 -26.76 -10.65 -12.26
N ASP A 259 -27.96 -10.98 -12.74
CA ASP A 259 -28.15 -11.26 -14.17
C ASP A 259 -27.81 -10.03 -15.03
N ARG A 260 -26.93 -10.24 -16.02
CA ARG A 260 -26.42 -9.19 -16.92
C ARG A 260 -25.72 -8.03 -16.20
N ALA A 261 -25.22 -8.22 -14.99
CA ALA A 261 -24.39 -7.25 -14.30
C ALA A 261 -23.00 -7.12 -14.95
N ILE A 262 -22.45 -5.91 -14.97
CA ILE A 262 -21.09 -5.62 -15.41
C ILE A 262 -20.21 -5.52 -14.16
N LEU A 263 -19.52 -6.62 -13.84
CA LEU A 263 -18.72 -6.77 -12.64
C LEU A 263 -17.24 -6.43 -12.88
N GLN A 264 -16.92 -5.14 -13.01
CA GLN A 264 -15.52 -4.72 -13.14
C GLN A 264 -14.97 -4.32 -11.77
N ASN A 265 -13.74 -4.72 -11.46
CA ASN A 265 -12.99 -4.28 -10.27
C ASN A 265 -13.85 -4.28 -8.97
N THR A 266 -14.50 -5.41 -8.72
CA THR A 266 -15.41 -5.63 -7.59
C THR A 266 -14.79 -6.59 -6.60
N ASP A 267 -14.94 -6.29 -5.30
CA ASP A 267 -14.36 -7.12 -4.25
C ASP A 267 -15.43 -7.95 -3.51
N PHE A 268 -15.46 -9.25 -3.77
CA PHE A 268 -16.35 -10.21 -3.09
C PHE A 268 -15.69 -10.92 -1.90
N SER A 269 -14.53 -10.45 -1.42
CA SER A 269 -13.72 -11.26 -0.51
C SER A 269 -14.39 -11.49 0.85
N GLY A 270 -14.73 -12.76 1.11
CA GLY A 270 -15.42 -13.20 2.32
C GLY A 270 -16.93 -12.92 2.32
N ALA A 271 -17.53 -12.59 1.17
CA ALA A 271 -18.98 -12.52 1.03
C ALA A 271 -19.60 -13.93 1.14
N LEU A 272 -20.78 -14.02 1.76
CA LEU A 272 -21.57 -15.27 1.81
C LEU A 272 -22.44 -15.35 0.55
N GLY A 273 -22.63 -16.55 0.00
CA GLY A 273 -23.40 -16.73 -1.23
C GLY A 273 -22.67 -16.34 -2.52
N SER A 274 -21.39 -15.96 -2.44
CA SER A 274 -20.63 -15.51 -3.62
C SER A 274 -20.09 -16.61 -4.52
N ASN A 275 -20.30 -17.89 -4.16
CA ASN A 275 -19.72 -19.06 -4.83
C ASN A 275 -20.12 -19.17 -6.32
N ASN A 276 -21.17 -18.45 -6.75
CA ASN A 276 -21.63 -18.43 -8.13
C ASN A 276 -20.98 -17.33 -9.00
N PHE A 277 -20.12 -16.47 -8.43
CA PHE A 277 -19.63 -15.25 -9.09
C PHE A 277 -18.10 -15.17 -9.26
N GLU A 278 -17.34 -16.19 -8.85
CA GLU A 278 -15.87 -16.21 -8.95
C GLU A 278 -15.33 -16.41 -10.39
N TYR A 279 -16.20 -16.62 -11.38
CA TYR A 279 -15.81 -16.96 -12.78
C TYR A 279 -16.41 -16.03 -13.86
N SER A 280 -16.74 -14.78 -13.55
CA SER A 280 -17.26 -13.81 -14.54
C SER A 280 -16.46 -12.51 -14.58
#